data_AF-A0A2D7B3S6-F1
#
_entry.id   AF-A0A2D7B3S6-F1
#
_cell.length_a   1.000
_cell.length_b   1.000
_cell.length_c   1.000
_cell.angle_alpha   90.00
_cell.angle_beta   90.00
_cell.angle_gamma   90.00
#
_symmetry.space_group_name_H-M   'P 1'
#
loop_
_entity.id
_entity.type
_entity.pdbx_description
1 polymer ?
#
loop_
_entity_poly.entity_id
_entity_poly.type
_entity_poly.pdbx_seq_one_letter_code
_entity_poly.pdbx_strand_id
1 'polypeptide(L)'
;MRSQRTEASIQSMLECVFNKLKDWSVIWGYTLLPRTLNIEFIPAEDPDLGKCHFASNTVFLNASLLQSGKESLLLETLCHEAAHWMAFRRHGLGIESHGPEWEAYMRKAGFEPRAHYHDQ
;
A
#
# COMPACT_ATOMS: atom_id res chain seq x y z
N MET A 1 18.71 19.87 -14.86
CA MET A 1 18.42 18.55 -15.51
C MET A 1 18.24 17.39 -14.53
N ARG A 2 18.97 17.30 -13.39
CA ARG A 2 18.80 16.19 -12.41
C ARG A 2 17.47 16.25 -11.64
N SER A 3 17.02 17.43 -11.21
CA SER A 3 15.75 17.63 -10.47
C SER A 3 14.52 17.18 -11.27
N GLN A 4 14.40 17.64 -12.51
CA GLN A 4 13.26 17.29 -13.39
C GLN A 4 13.14 15.79 -13.67
N ARG A 5 14.26 15.05 -13.75
CA ARG A 5 14.24 13.59 -13.95
C ARG A 5 13.76 12.86 -12.69
N THR A 6 14.16 13.33 -11.51
CA THR A 6 13.70 12.77 -10.23
C THR A 6 12.22 13.05 -10.00
N GLU A 7 11.76 14.27 -10.30
CA GLU A 7 10.35 14.65 -10.22
C GLU A 7 9.47 13.80 -11.16
N ALA A 8 9.89 13.63 -12.42
CA ALA A 8 9.19 12.76 -13.37
C ALA A 8 9.15 11.29 -12.90
N SER A 9 10.23 10.81 -12.28
CA SER A 9 10.28 9.46 -11.70
C SER A 9 9.30 9.31 -10.53
N ILE A 10 9.22 10.30 -9.64
CA ILE A 10 8.29 10.28 -8.50
C ILE A 10 6.85 10.34 -9.01
N GLN A 11 6.56 11.20 -9.98
CA GLN A 11 5.21 11.28 -10.56
C GLN A 11 4.78 9.94 -11.15
N SER A 12 5.65 9.27 -11.91
CA SER A 12 5.36 7.93 -12.44
C SER A 12 5.07 6.92 -11.34
N MET A 13 5.80 6.95 -10.22
CA MET A 13 5.57 6.05 -9.08
C MET A 13 4.22 6.32 -8.41
N LEU A 14 3.83 7.59 -8.27
CA LEU A 14 2.52 7.96 -7.74
C LEU A 14 1.39 7.52 -8.67
N GLU A 15 1.57 7.67 -9.98
CA GLU A 15 0.61 7.16 -10.97
C GLU A 15 0.43 5.64 -10.86
N CYS A 16 1.52 4.88 -10.68
CA CYS A 16 1.45 3.44 -10.42
C CYS A 16 0.65 3.11 -9.14
N VAL A 17 0.86 3.85 -8.05
CA VAL A 17 0.09 3.70 -6.79
C VAL A 17 -1.41 3.90 -7.03
N PHE A 18 -1.80 5.00 -7.68
CA PHE A 18 -3.21 5.28 -7.93
C PHE A 18 -3.87 4.26 -8.88
N ASN A 19 -3.14 3.84 -9.92
CA ASN A 19 -3.62 2.83 -10.84
C ASN A 19 -3.85 1.48 -10.14
N LYS A 20 -2.93 1.07 -9.25
CA LYS A 20 -3.11 -0.17 -8.48
C LYS A 20 -4.27 -0.11 -7.50
N LEU A 21 -4.49 1.01 -6.79
CA LEU A 21 -5.68 1.17 -5.96
C LEU A 21 -6.97 1.05 -6.77
N LYS A 22 -7.00 1.59 -8.00
CA LYS A 22 -8.14 1.45 -8.91
C LYS A 22 -8.35 -0.01 -9.32
N ASP A 23 -7.29 -0.71 -9.74
CA ASP A 23 -7.37 -2.13 -10.10
C ASP A 23 -7.88 -2.97 -8.92
N TRP A 24 -7.30 -2.76 -7.74
CA TRP A 24 -7.68 -3.45 -6.51
C TRP A 24 -9.11 -3.14 -6.07
N SER A 25 -9.61 -1.93 -6.31
CA SER A 25 -11.01 -1.59 -6.02
C SER A 25 -12.00 -2.52 -6.73
N VAL A 26 -11.66 -2.97 -7.94
CA VAL A 26 -12.48 -3.90 -8.74
C VAL A 26 -12.37 -5.31 -8.18
N ILE A 27 -11.15 -5.84 -8.03
CA ILE A 27 -10.94 -7.23 -7.61
C ILE A 27 -11.26 -7.51 -6.13
N TRP A 28 -11.16 -6.50 -5.27
CA TRP A 28 -11.56 -6.57 -3.86
C TRP A 28 -13.04 -6.26 -3.66
N GLY A 29 -13.73 -5.83 -4.72
CA GLY A 29 -15.16 -5.51 -4.73
C GLY A 29 -15.50 -4.30 -3.86
N TYR A 30 -14.63 -3.30 -3.79
CA TYR A 30 -14.85 -2.07 -3.04
C TYR A 30 -14.50 -0.85 -3.90
N THR A 31 -15.45 -0.43 -4.72
CA THR A 31 -15.28 0.64 -5.73
C THR A 31 -14.92 2.00 -5.13
N LEU A 32 -15.21 2.22 -3.84
CA LEU A 32 -14.86 3.45 -3.13
C LEU A 32 -13.41 3.46 -2.62
N LEU A 33 -12.61 2.40 -2.82
CA LEU A 33 -11.23 2.30 -2.32
C LEU A 33 -10.39 3.54 -2.67
N PRO A 34 -10.27 3.97 -3.94
CA PRO A 34 -9.39 5.09 -4.30
C PRO A 34 -9.94 6.44 -3.83
N ARG A 35 -11.19 6.49 -3.38
CA ARG A 35 -11.85 7.69 -2.86
C ARG A 35 -11.85 7.77 -1.33
N THR A 36 -11.70 6.63 -0.66
CA THR A 36 -11.79 6.53 0.81
C THR A 36 -10.43 6.46 1.46
N LEU A 37 -9.47 5.76 0.82
CA LEU A 37 -8.16 5.52 1.39
C LEU A 37 -7.23 6.69 1.06
N ASN A 38 -6.77 7.39 2.10
CA ASN A 38 -5.73 8.40 2.00
C ASN A 38 -4.37 7.71 1.92
N ILE A 39 -3.50 8.18 1.02
CA ILE A 39 -2.11 7.76 0.94
C ILE A 39 -1.23 8.93 1.36
N GLU A 40 -0.46 8.73 2.41
CA GLU A 40 0.50 9.71 2.92
C GLU A 40 1.91 9.12 2.93
N PHE A 41 2.92 9.98 2.90
CA PHE A 41 4.32 9.55 2.96
C PHE A 41 4.96 9.97 4.27
N ILE A 42 5.50 9.00 5.00
CA ILE A 42 6.30 9.24 6.20
C ILE A 42 7.78 9.46 5.83
N PRO A 43 8.57 10.12 6.70
CA PRO A 43 9.99 10.39 6.43
C PRO A 43 10.78 9.12 6.09
N ALA A 44 11.82 9.28 5.28
CA ALA A 44 12.61 8.14 4.78
C ALA A 44 13.39 7.42 5.89
N GLU A 45 13.68 8.13 6.98
CA GLU A 45 14.33 7.65 8.19
C GLU A 45 13.40 6.88 9.15
N ASP A 46 12.09 6.85 8.90
CA ASP A 46 11.18 6.01 9.68
C ASP A 46 11.55 4.53 9.47
N PRO A 47 11.66 3.73 10.55
CA PRO A 47 12.07 2.32 10.44
C PRO A 47 11.05 1.45 9.69
N ASP A 48 9.79 1.87 9.62
CA ASP A 48 8.74 1.10 8.96
C ASP A 48 8.59 1.50 7.49
N LEU A 49 8.36 0.51 6.63
CA LEU A 49 8.08 0.75 5.21
C LEU A 49 6.63 1.21 4.98
N GLY A 50 5.69 0.78 5.83
CA GLY A 50 4.28 1.11 5.72
C GLY A 50 3.56 1.05 7.06
N LYS A 51 2.47 1.81 7.19
CA LYS A 51 1.57 1.80 8.35
C LYS A 51 0.12 1.98 7.89
N CYS A 52 -0.82 1.34 8.56
CA CYS A 52 -2.24 1.56 8.34
C CYS A 52 -2.91 2.15 9.59
N HIS A 53 -3.60 3.28 9.41
CA HIS A 53 -4.40 3.89 10.46
C HIS A 53 -5.89 3.88 10.09
N PHE A 54 -6.64 3.02 10.77
CA PHE A 54 -8.04 2.76 10.44
C PHE A 54 -8.97 3.95 10.68
N ALA A 55 -8.76 4.70 11.78
CA ALA A 55 -9.65 5.80 12.16
C ALA A 55 -9.62 6.97 11.17
N SER A 56 -8.45 7.27 10.59
CA SER A 56 -8.28 8.33 9.59
C SER A 56 -8.42 7.83 8.14
N ASN A 57 -8.63 6.51 7.94
CA ASN A 57 -8.53 5.86 6.63
C ASN A 57 -7.23 6.21 5.90
N THR A 58 -6.10 6.21 6.62
CA THR A 58 -4.80 6.59 6.05
C THR A 58 -3.87 5.40 6.01
N VAL A 59 -3.30 5.15 4.84
CA VAL A 59 -2.12 4.32 4.66
C VAL A 59 -0.91 5.24 4.51
N PHE A 60 0.11 4.98 5.30
CA PHE A 60 1.39 5.65 5.23
C PHE A 60 2.39 4.75 4.52
N LEU A 61 3.17 5.34 3.62
CA LEU A 61 4.27 4.69 2.92
C LEU A 61 5.57 5.44 3.18
N ASN A 62 6.66 4.72 3.38
CA ASN A 62 7.95 5.35 3.59
C ASN A 62 8.42 6.06 2.31
N ALA A 63 8.83 7.33 2.41
CA ALA A 63 9.26 8.12 1.26
C ALA A 63 10.47 7.52 0.53
N SER A 64 11.27 6.66 1.19
CA SER A 64 12.36 5.93 0.55
C SER A 64 11.89 4.95 -0.53
N LEU A 65 10.61 4.57 -0.55
CA LEU A 65 9.99 3.71 -1.55
C LEU A 65 9.75 4.43 -2.90
N LEU A 66 9.79 5.77 -2.92
CA LEU A 66 9.67 6.56 -4.15
C LEU A 66 10.99 6.62 -4.95
N GLN A 67 12.05 5.97 -4.45
CA GLN A 67 13.32 5.88 -5.16
C GLN A 67 13.19 4.97 -6.39
N SER A 68 13.87 5.36 -7.47
CA SER A 68 13.93 4.57 -8.70
C SER A 68 14.41 3.14 -8.43
N GLY A 69 13.74 2.14 -9.03
CA GLY A 69 14.03 0.71 -8.83
C GLY A 69 13.28 0.06 -7.68
N LYS A 70 12.55 0.81 -6.84
CA LYS A 70 11.76 0.25 -5.72
C LYS A 70 10.26 0.08 -6.01
N GLU A 71 9.84 0.15 -7.28
CA GLU A 71 8.43 0.05 -7.66
C GLU A 71 7.74 -1.21 -7.11
N SER A 72 8.37 -2.38 -7.26
CA SER A 72 7.79 -3.63 -6.73
C SER A 72 7.59 -3.58 -5.22
N LEU A 73 8.57 -3.05 -4.48
CA LEU A 73 8.49 -2.93 -3.02
C LEU A 73 7.45 -1.89 -2.60
N LEU A 74 7.35 -0.76 -3.33
CA LEU A 74 6.31 0.25 -3.12
C LEU A 74 4.91 -0.34 -3.28
N LEU A 75 4.68 -1.09 -4.36
CA LEU A 75 3.38 -1.67 -4.66
C LEU A 75 3.02 -2.81 -3.69
N GLU A 76 3.98 -3.63 -3.28
CA GLU A 76 3.75 -4.65 -2.26
C GLU A 76 3.43 -4.02 -0.90
N THR A 77 4.16 -2.98 -0.50
CA THR A 77 3.91 -2.25 0.76
C THR A 77 2.55 -1.57 0.74
N LEU A 78 2.19 -0.91 -0.36
CA LEU A 78 0.85 -0.36 -0.55
C LEU A 78 -0.22 -1.43 -0.45
N CYS A 79 -0.02 -2.60 -1.07
CA CYS A 79 -0.96 -3.70 -1.00
C CYS A 79 -1.13 -4.20 0.44
N HIS A 80 -0.02 -4.37 1.16
CA HIS A 80 0.01 -4.84 2.55
C HIS A 80 -0.86 -3.96 3.46
N GLU A 81 -0.62 -2.65 3.42
CA GLU A 81 -1.33 -1.69 4.28
C GLU A 81 -2.78 -1.48 3.83
N ALA A 82 -3.05 -1.44 2.53
CA ALA A 82 -4.40 -1.33 2.01
C ALA A 82 -5.24 -2.60 2.30
N ALA A 83 -4.61 -3.77 2.32
CA ALA A 83 -5.24 -5.03 2.70
C ALA A 83 -5.61 -5.03 4.19
N HIS A 84 -4.76 -4.50 5.09
CA HIS A 84 -5.12 -4.30 6.50
C HIS A 84 -6.37 -3.42 6.61
N TRP A 85 -6.37 -2.29 5.91
CA TRP A 85 -7.52 -1.39 5.92
C TRP A 85 -8.78 -2.08 5.41
N MET A 86 -8.70 -2.82 4.30
CA MET A 86 -9.84 -3.53 3.72
C MET A 86 -10.38 -4.65 4.63
N ALA A 87 -9.50 -5.43 5.25
CA ALA A 87 -9.87 -6.48 6.19
C ALA A 87 -10.59 -5.88 7.40
N PHE A 88 -10.01 -4.84 8.02
CA PHE A 88 -10.66 -4.12 9.11
C PHE A 88 -12.00 -3.50 8.68
N ARG A 89 -12.07 -2.86 7.50
CA ARG A 89 -13.28 -2.21 7.00
C ARG A 89 -14.44 -3.19 6.81
N ARG A 90 -14.14 -4.44 6.45
CA ARG A 90 -15.13 -5.48 6.15
C ARG A 90 -15.52 -6.32 7.37
N HIS A 91 -14.59 -6.56 8.28
CA HIS A 91 -14.76 -7.52 9.38
C HIS A 91 -14.75 -6.87 10.78
N GLY A 92 -14.24 -5.64 10.90
CA GLY A 92 -14.18 -4.90 12.16
C GLY A 92 -13.04 -5.34 13.07
N LEU A 93 -13.23 -5.12 14.37
CA LEU A 93 -12.25 -5.49 15.40
C LEU A 93 -12.28 -7.01 15.67
N GLY A 94 -11.14 -7.55 16.08
CA GLY A 94 -11.00 -8.95 16.50
C GLY A 94 -10.50 -9.92 15.43
N ILE A 95 -10.27 -9.45 14.20
CA ILE A 95 -9.51 -10.20 13.20
C ILE A 95 -8.01 -10.20 13.54
N GLU A 96 -7.32 -11.26 13.15
CA GLU A 96 -5.87 -11.31 13.23
C GLU A 96 -5.27 -10.34 12.20
N SER A 97 -4.21 -9.62 12.58
CA SER A 97 -3.57 -8.62 11.71
C SER A 97 -3.20 -9.20 10.34
N HIS A 98 -2.60 -10.39 10.32
CA HIS A 98 -2.23 -11.08 9.07
C HIS A 98 -3.02 -12.38 8.88
N GLY A 99 -4.28 -12.39 9.32
CA GLY A 99 -5.17 -13.54 9.22
C GLY A 99 -5.77 -13.79 7.83
N PRO A 100 -6.62 -14.82 7.67
CA PRO A 100 -7.19 -15.23 6.39
C PRO A 100 -7.89 -14.11 5.61
N GLU A 101 -8.53 -13.16 6.31
CA GLU A 101 -9.19 -11.99 5.73
C GLU A 101 -8.18 -11.10 5.00
N TRP A 102 -7.06 -10.80 5.65
CA TRP A 102 -5.98 -10.00 5.07
C TRP A 102 -5.29 -10.75 3.92
N GLU A 103 -4.96 -12.03 4.14
CA GLU A 103 -4.28 -12.84 3.13
C GLU A 103 -5.10 -12.96 1.83
N ALA A 104 -6.42 -13.02 1.93
CA ALA A 104 -7.30 -13.08 0.77
C ALA A 104 -7.18 -11.84 -0.12
N TYR A 105 -7.00 -10.65 0.46
CA TYR A 105 -6.80 -9.41 -0.31
C TYR A 105 -5.42 -9.38 -0.98
N MET A 106 -4.37 -9.78 -0.25
CA MET A 106 -3.00 -9.91 -0.79
C MET A 106 -2.97 -10.86 -1.99
N ARG A 107 -3.51 -12.08 -1.86
CA ARG A 107 -3.53 -13.08 -2.94
C ARG A 107 -4.32 -12.60 -4.15
N LYS A 108 -5.48 -11.96 -3.95
CA LYS A 108 -6.27 -11.39 -5.06
C LYS A 108 -5.50 -10.31 -5.80
N ALA A 109 -4.70 -9.51 -5.10
CA ALA A 109 -3.85 -8.49 -5.69
C ALA A 109 -2.58 -9.05 -6.36
N GLY A 110 -2.33 -10.36 -6.26
CA GLY A 110 -1.21 -11.05 -6.86
C GLY A 110 0.05 -11.07 -6.00
N PHE A 111 -0.06 -10.76 -4.70
CA PHE A 111 1.06 -10.81 -3.76
C PHE A 111 0.98 -12.04 -2.86
N GLU A 112 2.14 -12.61 -2.53
CA GLU A 112 2.24 -13.63 -1.50
C GLU A 112 2.04 -12.99 -0.12
N PRO A 113 1.14 -13.50 0.73
CA PRO A 113 0.91 -12.94 2.05
C PRO A 113 2.12 -13.19 2.96
N ARG A 114 2.92 -12.14 3.16
CA ARG A 114 4.08 -12.15 4.07
C ARG A 114 3.89 -11.08 5.13
N ALA A 115 3.95 -11.48 6.40
CA ALA A 115 3.83 -10.56 7.53
C ALA A 115 5.05 -9.64 7.67
N HIS A 116 6.23 -10.10 7.25
CA HIS A 116 7.48 -9.35 7.34
C HIS A 116 8.24 -9.41 6.01
N TYR A 117 8.87 -8.28 5.67
CA TYR A 117 9.88 -8.24 4.63
C TYR A 117 11.17 -8.85 5.19
N HIS A 118 11.65 -9.92 4.57
CA HIS A 118 13.03 -10.33 4.73
C HIS A 118 13.84 -9.62 3.64
N ASP A 119 14.78 -8.77 4.05
CA ASP A 119 15.87 -8.35 3.17
C ASP A 119 16.53 -9.63 2.61
N GLN A 120 16.56 -9.75 1.28
CA GLN A 120 17.48 -10.67 0.60
C GLN A 120 18.78 -9.94 0.30
#